data_AF-A0A182FN62-F1
#
_entry.id   AF-A0A182FN62-F1
#
_cell.length_a   1.000
_cell.length_b   1.000
_cell.length_c   1.000
_cell.angle_alpha   90.00
_cell.angle_beta   90.00
_cell.angle_gamma   90.00
#
_symmetry.space_group_name_H-M   'P 1'
#
loop_
_entity.id
_entity.type
_entity.pdbx_description
1 polymer ?
#
loop_
_entity_poly.entity_id
_entity_poly.type
_entity_poly.pdbx_seq_one_letter_code
_entity_poly.pdbx_strand_id
1 'polypeptide(L)'
;MKLSIQALKLTSPVLMLLLLVQLPQHSPVFAAPAEAFGTTPVAIVSQSSTVNPDGSFISAFESADGIKVEDEGQVKTIEVPSENGNQQATVVVQRGTYSYFAPDGTPISVQWTADEGGFRAQGAHLPVAPGERPSF
;
A
#
# COMPACT_ATOMS: atom_id res chain seq x y z
N MET A 1 33.44 44.95 -7.20
CA MET A 1 32.19 45.12 -6.44
C MET A 1 31.54 43.75 -6.27
N LYS A 2 31.40 43.29 -5.02
CA LYS A 2 30.85 41.98 -4.64
C LYS A 2 29.32 42.04 -4.67
N LEU A 3 28.65 41.16 -5.41
CA LEU A 3 27.19 41.01 -5.32
C LEU A 3 26.85 40.01 -4.19
N SER A 4 26.19 40.53 -3.15
CA SER A 4 25.59 39.76 -2.06
C SER A 4 24.28 39.11 -2.53
N ILE A 5 24.20 37.79 -2.45
CA ILE A 5 22.95 37.03 -2.59
C ILE A 5 22.30 36.98 -1.21
N GLN A 6 21.20 37.70 -1.05
CA GLN A 6 20.34 37.64 0.13
C GLN A 6 19.65 36.28 0.19
N ALA A 7 19.77 35.62 1.34
CA ALA A 7 19.23 34.30 1.60
C ALA A 7 17.69 34.31 1.60
N LEU A 8 17.09 33.61 0.63
CA LEU A 8 15.68 33.25 0.65
C LEU A 8 15.50 32.12 1.66
N LYS A 9 14.93 32.45 2.82
CA LYS A 9 14.49 31.47 3.82
C LYS A 9 13.37 30.64 3.22
N LEU A 10 13.59 29.34 3.05
CA LEU A 10 12.54 28.38 2.71
C LEU A 10 12.52 27.27 3.76
N THR A 11 11.55 27.39 4.66
CA THR A 11 11.21 26.41 5.68
C THR A 11 10.55 25.20 5.02
N SER A 12 11.29 24.11 4.87
CA SER A 12 10.73 22.79 4.54
C SER A 12 11.31 21.74 5.48
N PRO A 13 10.50 21.09 6.34
CA PRO A 13 10.95 20.08 7.28
C PRO A 13 10.95 18.68 6.64
N VAL A 14 11.56 18.56 5.46
CA VAL A 14 11.80 17.25 4.80
C VAL A 14 13.29 17.12 4.48
N LEU A 15 14.17 17.43 5.44
CA LEU A 15 15.58 17.02 5.40
C LEU A 15 16.30 17.19 6.76
N MET A 16 16.13 16.24 7.67
CA MET A 16 16.97 16.01 8.86
C MET A 16 16.54 14.62 9.37
N LEU A 17 17.34 13.56 9.53
CA LEU A 17 18.74 13.45 9.88
C LEU A 17 19.16 12.00 9.60
N LEU A 18 20.14 11.78 8.73
CA LEU A 18 20.94 10.56 8.70
C LEU A 18 22.07 10.72 9.74
N LEU A 19 22.49 9.61 10.35
CA LEU A 19 23.76 9.35 11.06
C LEU A 19 23.74 9.33 12.61
N LEU A 20 23.78 8.13 13.22
CA LEU A 20 24.94 7.58 13.96
C LEU A 20 24.58 6.31 14.79
N VAL A 21 25.33 5.22 14.56
CA VAL A 21 25.96 4.28 15.53
C VAL A 21 26.00 2.84 14.95
N GLN A 22 27.22 2.36 14.68
CA GLN A 22 27.57 0.96 14.41
C GLN A 22 28.06 0.28 15.71
N LEU A 23 27.80 -1.02 15.89
CA LEU A 23 28.71 -2.02 16.50
C LEU A 23 28.28 -3.46 16.08
N PRO A 24 29.23 -4.41 15.87
CA PRO A 24 29.00 -5.66 15.14
C PRO A 24 28.66 -6.83 16.08
N GLN A 25 27.78 -7.76 15.67
CA GLN A 25 27.72 -9.11 16.22
C GLN A 25 27.47 -10.09 15.05
N HIS A 26 28.52 -10.78 14.59
CA HIS A 26 28.41 -11.86 13.62
C HIS A 26 28.29 -13.18 14.40
N SER A 27 27.24 -13.96 14.17
CA SER A 27 27.17 -15.38 14.56
C SER A 27 27.40 -16.23 13.30
N PRO A 28 28.24 -17.29 13.34
CA PRO A 28 28.47 -18.11 12.16
C PRO A 28 27.38 -19.18 11.95
N VAL A 29 26.92 -19.24 10.70
CA VAL A 29 26.66 -20.42 9.87
C VAL A 29 25.51 -21.38 10.28
N PHE A 30 24.45 -21.33 9.47
CA PHE A 30 23.97 -22.51 8.72
C PHE A 30 23.64 -22.06 7.29
N ALA A 31 24.53 -22.37 6.34
CA ALA A 31 24.28 -22.13 4.93
C ALA A 31 23.40 -23.27 4.39
N ALA A 32 22.09 -23.04 4.32
CA ALA A 32 21.26 -23.76 3.37
C ALA A 32 21.63 -23.28 1.96
N PRO A 33 21.72 -24.17 0.95
CA PRO A 33 21.89 -23.72 -0.43
C PRO A 33 20.66 -22.89 -0.81
N ALA A 34 20.82 -21.57 -0.84
CA ALA A 34 19.86 -20.70 -1.49
C ALA A 34 19.97 -21.00 -2.99
N GLU A 35 19.00 -21.75 -3.51
CA GLU A 35 18.80 -21.87 -4.96
C GLU A 35 18.78 -20.44 -5.52
N ALA A 36 19.71 -20.17 -6.44
CA ALA A 36 19.82 -18.88 -7.08
C ALA A 36 18.61 -18.70 -8.01
N PHE A 37 17.51 -18.15 -7.47
CA PHE A 37 16.47 -17.55 -8.28
C PHE A 37 17.13 -16.44 -9.10
N GLY A 38 17.15 -16.58 -10.43
CA GLY A 38 17.79 -15.63 -11.34
C GLY A 38 17.39 -14.20 -10.99
N THR A 39 18.36 -13.40 -10.56
CA THR A 39 18.14 -12.09 -9.93
C THR A 39 18.00 -10.96 -10.96
N THR A 40 17.42 -11.21 -12.13
CA THR A 40 17.10 -10.09 -13.04
C THR A 40 15.88 -9.38 -12.48
N PRO A 41 15.99 -8.11 -12.05
CA PRO A 41 14.84 -7.37 -11.53
C PRO A 41 13.80 -7.22 -12.64
N VAL A 42 12.54 -7.48 -12.31
CA VAL A 42 11.41 -7.24 -13.23
C VAL A 42 11.22 -5.74 -13.39
N ALA A 43 11.12 -5.26 -14.63
CA ALA A 43 10.93 -3.85 -14.91
C ALA A 43 9.49 -3.39 -14.60
N ILE A 44 9.34 -2.13 -14.19
CA ILE A 44 8.04 -1.47 -14.14
C ILE A 44 7.72 -0.91 -15.53
N VAL A 45 6.57 -1.29 -16.08
CA VAL A 45 6.08 -0.85 -17.40
C VAL A 45 5.38 0.49 -17.29
N SER A 46 4.56 0.67 -16.25
CA SER A 46 3.89 1.94 -15.97
C SER A 46 3.67 2.11 -14.48
N GLN A 47 3.71 3.36 -14.03
CA GLN A 47 3.37 3.73 -12.66
C GLN A 47 2.74 5.12 -12.67
N SER A 48 1.60 5.27 -12.00
CA SER A 48 0.96 6.55 -11.75
C SER A 48 0.58 6.64 -10.27
N SER A 49 0.74 7.84 -9.72
CA SER A 49 0.33 8.12 -8.34
C SER A 49 -0.08 9.58 -8.26
N THR A 50 -1.30 9.82 -7.81
CA THR A 50 -1.88 11.14 -7.61
C THR A 50 -2.37 11.22 -6.18
N VAL A 51 -1.92 12.23 -5.45
CA VAL A 51 -2.37 12.53 -4.10
C VAL A 51 -3.01 13.91 -4.13
N ASN A 52 -4.24 13.98 -3.66
CA ASN A 52 -5.03 15.21 -3.64
C ASN A 52 -4.89 15.92 -2.28
N PRO A 53 -5.08 17.25 -2.23
CA PRO A 53 -4.97 18.02 -0.98
C PRO A 53 -5.99 17.63 0.10
N ASP A 54 -7.10 16.99 -0.29
CA ASP A 54 -8.14 16.49 0.61
C ASP A 54 -7.77 15.15 1.28
N GLY A 55 -6.60 14.60 0.97
CA GLY A 55 -6.14 13.30 1.48
C GLY A 55 -6.62 12.10 0.67
N SER A 56 -7.39 12.32 -0.41
CA SER A 56 -7.68 11.26 -1.37
C SER A 56 -6.48 10.98 -2.27
N PHE A 57 -6.38 9.76 -2.77
CA PHE A 57 -5.31 9.38 -3.68
C PHE A 57 -5.77 8.31 -4.67
N ILE A 58 -5.07 8.22 -5.79
CA ILE A 58 -5.21 7.19 -6.82
C ILE A 58 -3.80 6.71 -7.17
N SER A 59 -3.62 5.40 -7.23
CA SER A 59 -2.37 4.72 -7.53
C SER A 59 -2.61 3.64 -8.56
N ALA A 60 -1.71 3.52 -9.53
CA ALA A 60 -1.68 2.38 -10.44
C ALA A 60 -0.24 1.99 -10.75
N PHE A 61 0.03 0.69 -10.85
CA PHE A 61 1.31 0.20 -11.37
C PHE A 61 1.12 -1.07 -12.22
N GLU A 62 2.03 -1.24 -13.17
CA GLU A 62 2.15 -2.44 -13.99
C GLU A 62 3.62 -2.84 -14.11
N SER A 63 3.92 -4.12 -13.91
CA SER A 63 5.24 -4.71 -14.10
C SER A 63 5.32 -5.55 -15.37
N ALA A 64 6.54 -5.78 -15.86
CA ALA A 64 6.80 -6.45 -17.13
C ALA A 64 6.45 -7.94 -17.13
N ASP A 65 6.28 -8.55 -15.96
CA ASP A 65 5.78 -9.92 -15.76
C ASP A 65 4.23 -9.98 -15.70
N GLY A 66 3.54 -8.86 -15.90
CA GLY A 66 2.08 -8.80 -16.02
C GLY A 66 1.34 -8.62 -14.70
N ILE A 67 2.02 -8.25 -13.61
CA ILE A 67 1.34 -7.82 -12.38
C ILE A 67 0.78 -6.42 -12.61
N LYS A 68 -0.50 -6.23 -12.35
CA LYS A 68 -1.17 -4.93 -12.37
C LYS A 68 -1.85 -4.68 -11.04
N VAL A 69 -1.71 -3.48 -10.50
CA VAL A 69 -2.39 -3.06 -9.28
C VAL A 69 -2.93 -1.66 -9.49
N GLU A 70 -4.17 -1.45 -9.10
CA GLU A 70 -4.84 -0.16 -9.12
C GLU A 70 -5.57 0.01 -7.80
N ASP A 71 -5.37 1.14 -7.12
CA ASP A 71 -6.06 1.41 -5.88
C ASP A 71 -6.32 2.91 -5.69
N GLU A 72 -7.37 3.22 -4.96
CA GLU A 72 -7.74 4.57 -4.60
C GLU A 72 -8.21 4.61 -3.16
N GLY A 73 -7.93 5.73 -2.50
CA GLY A 73 -8.33 5.96 -1.12
C GLY A 73 -8.90 7.35 -0.91
N GLN A 74 -9.75 7.47 0.10
CA GLN A 74 -10.34 8.74 0.54
C GLN A 74 -10.54 8.74 2.05
N VAL A 75 -10.44 9.92 2.64
CA VAL A 75 -10.75 10.13 4.06
C VAL A 75 -12.23 10.45 4.20
N LYS A 76 -12.94 9.75 5.08
CA LYS A 76 -14.34 9.99 5.40
C LYS A 76 -14.53 10.26 6.88
N THR A 77 -15.51 11.08 7.21
CA THR A 77 -16.00 11.24 8.58
C THR A 77 -17.27 10.43 8.73
N ILE A 78 -17.29 9.50 9.69
CA ILE A 78 -18.46 8.68 10.04
C ILE A 78 -18.93 9.02 11.45
N GLU A 79 -20.18 8.71 11.75
CA GLU A 79 -20.70 8.76 13.12
C GLU A 79 -20.57 7.38 13.77
N VAL A 80 -19.90 7.34 14.93
CA VAL A 80 -19.78 6.14 15.76
C VAL A 80 -20.60 6.31 17.05
N PRO A 81 -21.35 5.29 17.49
CA PRO A 81 -22.04 5.33 18.78
C PRO A 81 -21.03 5.53 19.92
N SER A 82 -21.31 6.45 20.83
CA SER A 82 -20.55 6.69 22.05
C SER A 82 -21.49 6.82 23.26
N GLU A 83 -20.94 6.67 24.47
CA GLU A 83 -21.70 6.68 25.74
C GLU A 83 -22.54 7.95 25.93
N ASN A 84 -22.12 9.08 25.34
CA ASN A 84 -22.76 10.38 25.44
C ASN A 84 -23.42 10.86 24.13
N GLY A 85 -23.71 9.94 23.19
CA GLY A 85 -24.31 10.25 21.87
C GLY A 85 -23.41 9.83 20.71
N ASN A 86 -23.75 10.22 19.48
CA ASN A 86 -22.91 9.94 18.31
C ASN A 86 -21.64 10.80 18.36
N GLN A 87 -20.47 10.18 18.18
CA GLN A 87 -19.20 10.86 18.03
C GLN A 87 -18.74 10.76 16.58
N GLN A 88 -18.13 11.82 16.05
CA GLN A 88 -17.50 11.77 14.73
C GLN A 88 -16.16 11.01 14.83
N ALA A 89 -15.95 10.07 13.92
CA ALA A 89 -14.69 9.38 13.73
C ALA A 89 -14.21 9.56 12.29
N THR A 90 -12.91 9.78 12.13
CA THR A 90 -12.27 9.84 10.82
C THR A 90 -11.80 8.44 10.43
N VAL A 91 -12.25 7.96 9.27
CA VAL A 91 -11.86 6.67 8.70
C VAL A 91 -11.26 6.87 7.32
N VAL A 92 -10.37 5.96 6.92
CA VAL A 92 -9.84 5.90 5.56
C VAL A 92 -10.55 4.75 4.85
N VAL A 93 -11.15 5.06 3.71
CA VAL A 93 -11.76 4.06 2.83
C VAL A 93 -10.85 3.90 1.62
N GLN A 94 -10.35 2.68 1.41
CA GLN A 94 -9.51 2.33 0.28
C GLN A 94 -10.16 1.19 -0.50
N ARG A 95 -10.07 1.22 -1.82
CA ARG A 95 -10.49 0.12 -2.69
C ARG A 95 -9.53 -0.03 -3.83
N GLY A 96 -9.46 -1.23 -4.39
CA GLY A 96 -8.58 -1.46 -5.51
C GLY A 96 -8.77 -2.82 -6.14
N THR A 97 -7.93 -3.07 -7.13
CA THR A 97 -7.79 -4.33 -7.80
C THR A 97 -6.32 -4.69 -7.91
N TYR A 98 -6.03 -5.99 -7.88
CA TYR A 98 -4.76 -6.49 -8.34
C TYR A 98 -4.98 -7.69 -9.25
N SER A 99 -4.09 -7.87 -10.21
CA SER A 99 -4.07 -9.03 -11.09
C SER A 99 -2.65 -9.48 -11.39
N TYR A 100 -2.51 -10.78 -11.60
CA TYR A 100 -1.25 -11.43 -11.96
C TYR A 100 -1.55 -12.76 -12.65
N PHE A 101 -0.53 -13.36 -13.25
CA PHE A 101 -0.62 -14.72 -13.78
C PHE A 101 -0.07 -15.71 -12.75
N ALA A 102 -0.85 -16.73 -12.39
CA ALA A 102 -0.37 -17.83 -11.58
C ALA A 102 0.70 -18.65 -12.34
N PRO A 103 1.52 -19.48 -11.66
CA PRO A 103 2.59 -20.24 -12.30
C PRO A 103 2.12 -21.19 -13.43
N ASP A 104 0.84 -21.54 -13.44
CA ASP A 104 0.17 -22.35 -14.47
C ASP A 104 -0.35 -21.52 -15.66
N GLY A 105 -0.15 -20.20 -15.64
CA GLY A 105 -0.66 -19.24 -16.62
C GLY A 105 -2.10 -18.80 -16.38
N THR A 106 -2.75 -19.26 -15.32
CA THR A 106 -4.13 -18.86 -15.00
C THR A 106 -4.15 -17.38 -14.59
N PRO A 107 -4.98 -16.53 -15.23
CA PRO A 107 -5.12 -15.15 -14.81
C PRO A 107 -5.84 -15.08 -13.47
N ILE A 108 -5.18 -14.47 -12.49
CA ILE A 108 -5.73 -14.20 -11.16
C ILE A 108 -6.07 -12.73 -11.06
N SER A 109 -7.28 -12.43 -10.59
CA SER A 109 -7.71 -11.08 -10.29
C SER A 109 -8.46 -11.05 -8.96
N VAL A 110 -8.20 -10.02 -8.18
CA VAL A 110 -8.91 -9.71 -6.94
C VAL A 110 -9.33 -8.26 -6.95
N GLN A 111 -10.58 -8.03 -6.58
CA GLN A 111 -11.08 -6.73 -6.17
C GLN A 111 -11.21 -6.70 -4.65
N TRP A 112 -10.91 -5.57 -4.04
CA TRP A 112 -10.97 -5.43 -2.59
C TRP A 112 -11.45 -4.06 -2.15
N THR A 113 -11.96 -4.01 -0.93
CA THR A 113 -12.36 -2.78 -0.22
C THR A 113 -11.94 -2.90 1.23
N ALA A 114 -11.33 -1.84 1.75
CA ALA A 114 -10.94 -1.67 3.14
C ALA A 114 -11.60 -0.40 3.67
N ASP A 115 -12.47 -0.56 4.66
CA ASP A 115 -13.18 0.54 5.31
C ASP A 115 -13.43 0.24 6.79
N GLU A 116 -14.33 0.97 7.45
CA GLU A 116 -14.72 0.76 8.84
C GLU A 116 -15.21 -0.68 9.13
N GLY A 117 -15.72 -1.37 8.11
CA GLY A 117 -16.14 -2.77 8.17
C GLY A 117 -15.01 -3.78 7.93
N GLY A 118 -13.76 -3.32 7.90
CA GLY A 118 -12.56 -4.15 7.67
C GLY A 118 -12.27 -4.41 6.19
N PHE A 119 -11.38 -5.38 5.95
CA PHE A 119 -10.94 -5.76 4.61
C PHE A 119 -11.84 -6.85 4.00
N ARG A 120 -12.35 -6.60 2.80
CA ARG A 120 -13.20 -7.52 2.05
C ARG A 120 -12.69 -7.65 0.63
N ALA A 121 -12.32 -8.86 0.23
CA ALA A 121 -11.85 -9.18 -1.11
C ALA A 121 -12.81 -10.11 -1.84
N GLN A 122 -12.86 -9.98 -3.17
CA GLN A 122 -13.62 -10.82 -4.08
C GLN A 122 -12.73 -11.25 -5.24
N GLY A 123 -12.77 -12.54 -5.57
CA GLY A 123 -12.01 -13.12 -6.67
C GLY A 123 -12.42 -14.58 -6.87
N ALA A 124 -12.37 -15.08 -8.10
CA ALA A 124 -12.84 -16.43 -8.44
C ALA A 124 -12.09 -17.57 -7.72
N HIS A 125 -10.88 -17.29 -7.26
CA HIS A 125 -10.01 -18.24 -6.55
C HIS A 125 -10.07 -18.10 -5.02
N LEU A 126 -10.82 -17.11 -4.50
CA LEU A 126 -10.93 -16.90 -3.06
C LEU A 126 -12.02 -17.80 -2.48
N PRO A 127 -11.83 -18.34 -1.26
CA PRO A 127 -12.89 -19.04 -0.55
C PRO A 127 -14.10 -18.13 -0.35
N VAL A 128 -15.29 -18.66 -0.64
CA VAL A 128 -16.55 -17.98 -0.30
C VAL A 128 -16.90 -18.31 1.14
N ALA A 129 -17.15 -17.29 1.96
CA ALA A 129 -17.57 -17.50 3.34
C ALA A 129 -18.85 -18.37 3.38
N PRO A 130 -18.99 -19.32 4.32
CA PRO A 130 -20.21 -20.08 4.47
C PRO A 130 -21.40 -19.13 4.68
N GLY A 131 -22.47 -19.29 3.90
CA GLY A 131 -23.68 -18.48 4.06
C GLY A 131 -24.22 -18.58 5.48
N GLU A 132 -24.62 -17.45 6.07
CA GLU A 132 -25.19 -17.43 7.42
C GLU A 132 -26.38 -18.39 7.48
N ARG A 133 -26.41 -19.21 8.54
CA ARG A 133 -27.50 -20.15 8.78
C ARG A 133 -28.80 -19.34 8.94
N PRO A 134 -29.89 -19.64 8.20
CA PRO A 134 -31.12 -18.87 8.33
C PRO A 134 -31.60 -18.90 9.79
N SER A 135 -31.89 -17.73 10.34
CA SER A 135 -32.54 -17.57 11.63
C SER A 135 -33.98 -18.10 11.52
N PHE A 136 -34.30 -19.10 12.35
CA PHE A 136 -35.65 -19.64 12.52
C PHE A 136 -36.36 -18.96 13.69
#